data_AF-A0AAV9AHE1-F1
#
_entry.id   AF-A0AAV9AHE1-F1
#
_cell.length_a   1.000
_cell.length_b   1.000
_cell.length_c   1.000
_cell.angle_alpha   90.00
_cell.angle_beta   90.00
_cell.angle_gamma   90.00
#
_symmetry.space_group_name_H-M   'P 1'
#
loop_
_entity.id
_entity.type
_entity.pdbx_description
1 polymer ?
#
loop_
_entity_poly.entity_id
_entity_poly.type
_entity_poly.pdbx_seq_one_letter_code
_entity_poly.pdbx_strand_id
1 'polypeptide(L)'
;MIVNCAKESVVEITKGSSKVKCELDKKAGMIKMDIFLRVIRTIPLRVKSSDKISDVKAKLHETVGVRATLQKLFYGGNHLMDDKTLADFGIARNSTMNMYISSESEEQIFIKTSKGNTITLEAKSWETIHTIKTKISEKEGVPLGQQALFYAGRSLEDIHSLNFYGIKKHSTLHLVLYNDGLQISVATPHGETITLDVKTSYTVYDVKMLIESKTGLQQSLQRLTYNDRTLQDSVTLAECEIHEHVVFKAIHLLILFQIFIMLRHSDQCLDKDDHTLNDYSIEIGSRLFLGKQK
;
A
#
# COMPACT_ATOMS: atom_id res chain seq x y z
N MET A 1 -42.70 -23.33 -19.03
CA MET A 1 -42.72 -22.87 -17.63
C MET A 1 -41.37 -23.22 -17.01
N ILE A 2 -40.56 -22.21 -16.69
CA ILE A 2 -39.47 -22.20 -15.68
C ILE A 2 -38.40 -23.34 -15.74
N VAL A 3 -37.18 -22.94 -16.18
CA VAL A 3 -35.83 -23.44 -15.78
C VAL A 3 -35.24 -24.69 -16.49
N ASN A 4 -34.32 -24.41 -17.44
CA ASN A 4 -33.18 -25.25 -17.85
C ASN A 4 -32.22 -25.48 -16.64
N CYS A 5 -31.27 -26.42 -16.58
CA CYS A 5 -30.62 -27.27 -17.58
C CYS A 5 -29.91 -28.41 -16.82
N ALA A 6 -29.77 -29.62 -17.39
CA ALA A 6 -28.60 -30.50 -17.18
C ALA A 6 -28.78 -31.88 -17.83
N LYS A 7 -28.09 -32.10 -18.96
CA LYS A 7 -27.12 -33.21 -19.11
C LYS A 7 -26.33 -33.02 -20.40
N GLU A 8 -25.10 -33.53 -20.36
CA GLU A 8 -24.14 -33.61 -21.47
C GLU A 8 -23.56 -32.28 -21.98
N SER A 9 -22.37 -31.96 -21.45
CA SER A 9 -21.37 -31.18 -22.16
C SER A 9 -20.00 -31.76 -21.80
N VAL A 10 -19.29 -32.25 -22.82
CA VAL A 10 -18.00 -32.93 -22.70
C VAL A 10 -16.92 -31.94 -22.25
N VAL A 11 -16.07 -32.34 -21.30
CA VAL A 11 -14.76 -31.70 -21.07
C VAL A 11 -13.68 -32.77 -21.17
N GLU A 12 -13.33 -33.10 -22.41
CA GLU A 12 -12.17 -33.91 -22.74
C GLU A 12 -10.97 -32.95 -22.90
N ILE A 13 -10.20 -32.76 -21.83
CA ILE A 13 -8.89 -32.12 -21.88
C ILE A 13 -7.88 -33.03 -21.17
N THR A 14 -6.77 -33.30 -21.85
CA THR A 14 -5.90 -34.45 -21.63
C THR A 14 -5.08 -34.40 -20.35
N LYS A 15 -5.13 -35.49 -19.57
CA LYS A 15 -4.34 -35.81 -18.35
C LYS A 15 -4.33 -34.75 -17.24
N GLY A 16 -5.13 -34.98 -16.17
CA GLY A 16 -4.56 -34.80 -14.82
C GLY A 16 -5.40 -34.21 -13.67
N SER A 17 -6.68 -33.87 -13.85
CA SER A 17 -7.73 -33.69 -12.81
C SER A 17 -7.44 -32.93 -11.49
N SER A 18 -8.20 -31.85 -11.25
CA SER A 18 -8.36 -31.16 -9.95
C SER A 18 -9.43 -31.81 -9.02
N LYS A 19 -9.49 -31.38 -7.75
CA LYS A 19 -10.22 -31.98 -6.60
C LYS A 19 -11.71 -31.57 -6.43
N VAL A 20 -12.52 -32.45 -5.82
CA VAL A 20 -13.76 -32.23 -5.00
C VAL A 20 -14.13 -33.55 -4.27
N LYS A 21 -14.93 -33.67 -3.19
CA LYS A 21 -15.54 -32.77 -2.16
C LYS A 21 -15.66 -33.60 -0.84
N CYS A 22 -15.71 -32.98 0.35
CA CYS A 22 -16.12 -33.65 1.60
C CYS A 22 -17.65 -33.68 1.78
N GLU A 23 -18.19 -34.77 2.33
CA GLU A 23 -19.11 -34.75 3.48
C GLU A 23 -19.18 -36.11 4.20
N LEU A 24 -19.79 -36.10 5.39
CA LEU A 24 -19.96 -37.26 6.28
C LEU A 24 -21.38 -37.81 6.14
N ASP A 25 -21.54 -39.13 6.16
CA ASP A 25 -22.80 -39.76 6.54
C ASP A 25 -22.57 -40.98 7.43
N LYS A 26 -23.47 -41.21 8.39
CA LYS A 26 -23.32 -42.20 9.46
C LYS A 26 -24.12 -43.46 9.16
N LYS A 27 -23.48 -44.48 8.57
CA LYS A 27 -23.83 -45.91 8.80
C LYS A 27 -22.74 -46.87 8.32
N ALA A 28 -22.31 -47.75 9.23
CA ALA A 28 -21.58 -49.00 9.03
C ALA A 28 -20.37 -49.05 8.06
N GLY A 29 -19.16 -49.04 8.63
CA GLY A 29 -18.15 -50.05 8.26
C GLY A 29 -17.15 -49.77 7.13
N MET A 30 -17.22 -48.65 6.40
CA MET A 30 -16.19 -48.30 5.42
C MET A 30 -15.04 -47.49 6.03
N ILE A 31 -13.85 -48.10 6.12
CA ILE A 31 -12.61 -47.40 6.48
C ILE A 31 -12.21 -46.51 5.29
N LYS A 32 -12.20 -45.19 5.50
CA LYS A 32 -11.65 -44.23 4.53
C LYS A 32 -10.12 -44.22 4.65
N MET A 33 -9.43 -44.25 3.51
CA MET A 33 -7.97 -44.16 3.43
C MET A 33 -7.59 -42.92 2.61
N ASP A 34 -6.69 -42.10 3.14
CA ASP A 34 -6.13 -40.97 2.43
C ASP A 34 -5.02 -41.44 1.47
N ILE A 35 -5.03 -40.92 0.24
CA ILE A 35 -3.96 -41.12 -0.75
C ILE A 35 -3.38 -39.77 -1.18
N PHE A 36 -2.06 -39.74 -1.35
CA PHE A 36 -1.32 -38.52 -1.71
C PHE A 36 -0.69 -38.68 -3.09
N LEU A 37 -1.13 -37.88 -4.05
CA LEU A 37 -0.59 -37.88 -5.42
C LEU A 37 0.55 -36.85 -5.53
N ARG A 38 1.72 -37.30 -6.03
CA ARG A 38 2.85 -36.43 -6.36
C ARG A 38 2.91 -36.23 -7.88
N VAL A 39 2.43 -35.07 -8.35
CA VAL A 39 2.47 -34.69 -9.77
C VAL A 39 3.62 -33.72 -9.99
N ILE A 40 4.60 -34.10 -10.82
CA ILE A 40 5.73 -33.24 -11.22
C ILE A 40 5.54 -32.89 -12.69
N ARG A 41 5.50 -31.58 -13.00
CA ARG A 41 5.39 -31.05 -14.37
C ARG A 41 6.41 -29.92 -14.54
N THR A 42 7.26 -30.04 -15.56
CA THR A 42 8.16 -28.97 -15.98
C THR A 42 7.42 -27.99 -16.89
N ILE A 43 7.60 -26.68 -16.66
CA ILE A 43 6.95 -25.61 -17.42
C ILE A 43 8.07 -24.78 -18.09
N PRO A 44 8.13 -24.71 -19.43
CA PRO A 44 9.12 -23.87 -20.11
C PRO A 44 8.71 -22.40 -20.04
N LEU A 45 9.63 -21.53 -19.60
CA LEU A 45 9.43 -20.08 -19.55
C LEU A 45 10.48 -19.36 -20.41
N ARG A 46 10.06 -18.29 -21.09
CA ARG A 46 10.98 -17.37 -21.78
C ARG A 46 11.35 -16.22 -20.85
N VAL A 47 12.59 -16.23 -20.37
CA VAL A 47 13.14 -15.28 -19.39
C VAL A 47 14.49 -14.75 -19.85
N LYS A 48 14.86 -13.55 -19.40
CA LYS A 48 16.23 -13.01 -19.52
C LYS A 48 16.97 -13.22 -18.20
N SER A 49 18.29 -13.28 -18.22
CA SER A 49 19.10 -13.34 -16.99
C SER A 49 18.89 -12.13 -16.07
N SER A 50 18.51 -10.98 -16.64
CA SER A 50 18.16 -9.74 -15.94
C SER A 50 16.75 -9.72 -15.35
N ASP A 51 15.87 -10.67 -15.69
CA ASP A 51 14.50 -10.71 -15.14
C ASP A 51 14.58 -10.96 -13.63
N LYS A 52 13.79 -10.24 -12.84
CA LYS A 52 13.66 -10.47 -11.41
C LYS A 52 12.85 -11.74 -11.14
N ILE A 53 13.05 -12.33 -9.96
CA ILE A 53 12.23 -13.47 -9.50
C ILE A 53 10.74 -13.10 -9.44
N SER A 54 10.41 -11.85 -9.11
CA SER A 54 9.05 -11.29 -9.22
C SER A 54 8.49 -11.36 -10.66
N ASP A 55 9.27 -11.00 -11.67
CA ASP A 55 8.88 -11.11 -13.10
C ASP A 55 8.67 -12.57 -13.52
N VAL A 56 9.54 -13.48 -13.05
CA VAL A 56 9.41 -14.93 -13.31
C VAL A 56 8.11 -15.47 -12.69
N LYS A 57 7.76 -15.01 -11.49
CA LYS A 57 6.49 -15.39 -10.83
C LYS A 57 5.26 -14.83 -11.55
N ALA A 58 5.34 -13.62 -12.11
CA ALA A 58 4.28 -13.06 -12.93
C ALA A 58 4.05 -13.90 -14.20
N LYS A 59 5.12 -14.25 -14.94
CA LYS A 59 5.04 -15.14 -16.12
C LYS A 59 4.49 -16.53 -15.77
N LEU A 60 4.84 -17.08 -14.61
CA LEU A 60 4.24 -18.32 -14.10
C LEU A 60 2.75 -18.16 -13.78
N HIS A 61 2.34 -17.02 -13.22
CA HIS A 61 0.92 -16.75 -12.96
C HIS A 61 0.10 -16.74 -14.25
N GLU A 62 0.60 -16.09 -15.30
CA GLU A 62 -0.01 -16.11 -16.65
C GLU A 62 -0.05 -17.52 -17.24
N THR A 63 1.01 -18.33 -17.04
CA THR A 63 1.16 -19.65 -17.67
C THR A 63 0.37 -20.76 -16.98
N VAL A 64 0.22 -20.74 -15.64
CA VAL A 64 -0.42 -21.81 -14.86
C VAL A 64 -1.51 -21.34 -13.88
N GLY A 65 -1.88 -20.06 -13.87
CA GLY A 65 -2.94 -19.51 -13.04
C GLY A 65 -2.60 -19.36 -11.55
N VAL A 66 -1.45 -19.85 -11.08
CA VAL A 66 -1.05 -19.78 -9.67
C VAL A 66 -0.62 -18.35 -9.33
N ARG A 67 -1.31 -17.69 -8.38
CA ARG A 67 -0.95 -16.34 -7.90
C ARG A 67 0.52 -16.26 -7.48
N ALA A 68 1.24 -15.21 -7.89
CA ALA A 68 2.67 -15.02 -7.64
C ALA A 68 3.07 -15.16 -6.16
N THR A 69 2.22 -14.71 -5.23
CA THR A 69 2.43 -14.80 -3.77
C THR A 69 2.54 -16.24 -3.23
N LEU A 70 1.88 -17.20 -3.88
CA LEU A 70 1.86 -18.60 -3.50
C LEU A 70 3.08 -19.37 -4.00
N GLN A 71 3.74 -18.84 -5.03
CA GLN A 71 4.86 -19.48 -5.70
C GLN A 71 6.13 -19.31 -4.85
N LYS A 72 6.68 -20.43 -4.38
CA LYS A 72 8.01 -20.48 -3.76
C LYS A 72 8.95 -21.16 -4.74
N LEU A 73 9.87 -20.37 -5.29
CA LEU A 73 10.85 -20.83 -6.27
C LEU A 73 12.17 -21.14 -5.56
N PHE A 74 12.82 -22.23 -5.97
CA PHE A 74 14.09 -22.67 -5.41
C PHE A 74 15.07 -23.12 -6.51
N TYR A 75 16.34 -22.81 -6.34
CA TYR A 75 17.45 -23.28 -7.18
C TYR A 75 18.66 -23.63 -6.34
N GLY A 76 19.30 -24.77 -6.59
CA GLY A 76 20.44 -25.24 -5.80
C GLY A 76 20.15 -25.42 -4.30
N GLY A 77 18.88 -25.62 -3.92
CA GLY A 77 18.42 -25.66 -2.52
C GLY A 77 18.08 -24.28 -1.91
N ASN A 78 18.48 -23.18 -2.56
CA ASN A 78 18.23 -21.82 -2.08
C ASN A 78 16.84 -21.32 -2.48
N HIS A 79 16.14 -20.63 -1.57
CA HIS A 79 14.91 -19.91 -1.87
C HIS A 79 15.21 -18.63 -2.66
N LEU A 80 14.47 -18.38 -3.72
CA LEU A 80 14.70 -17.24 -4.60
C LEU A 80 13.92 -16.00 -4.12
N MET A 81 14.63 -14.90 -3.93
CA MET A 81 14.11 -13.64 -3.39
C MET A 81 13.57 -12.73 -4.48
N ASP A 82 12.41 -12.11 -4.26
CA ASP A 82 11.64 -11.39 -5.29
C ASP A 82 12.32 -10.14 -5.87
N ASP A 83 13.27 -9.55 -5.13
CA ASP A 83 14.05 -8.37 -5.52
C ASP A 83 15.24 -8.70 -6.43
N LYS A 84 15.73 -9.95 -6.37
CA LYS A 84 16.92 -10.44 -7.09
C LYS A 84 16.60 -10.90 -8.51
N THR A 85 17.63 -10.95 -9.34
CA THR A 85 17.59 -11.43 -10.73
C THR A 85 17.93 -12.91 -10.84
N LEU A 86 17.62 -13.52 -11.99
CA LEU A 86 18.09 -14.88 -12.30
C LEU A 86 19.62 -14.97 -12.35
N ALA A 87 20.30 -13.90 -12.79
CA ALA A 87 21.76 -13.80 -12.79
C ALA A 87 22.37 -13.86 -11.37
N ASP A 88 21.76 -13.18 -10.39
CA ASP A 88 22.24 -13.15 -8.99
C ASP A 88 22.28 -14.55 -8.35
N PHE A 89 21.44 -15.48 -8.83
CA PHE A 89 21.40 -16.88 -8.39
C PHE A 89 22.19 -17.85 -9.30
N GLY A 90 22.91 -17.33 -10.31
CA GLY A 90 23.64 -18.16 -11.27
C GLY A 90 22.73 -19.05 -12.13
N ILE A 91 21.48 -18.66 -12.36
CA ILE A 91 20.50 -19.45 -13.13
C ILE A 91 20.76 -19.23 -14.62
N ALA A 92 21.38 -20.23 -15.24
CA ALA A 92 21.75 -20.22 -16.66
C ALA A 92 20.61 -20.72 -17.57
N ARG A 93 20.82 -20.60 -18.88
CA ARG A 93 19.93 -21.18 -19.89
C ARG A 93 19.79 -22.70 -19.66
N ASN A 94 18.56 -23.20 -19.77
CA ASN A 94 18.17 -24.60 -19.54
C ASN A 94 18.29 -25.10 -18.07
N SER A 95 18.61 -24.23 -17.11
CA SER A 95 18.51 -24.57 -15.67
C SER A 95 17.06 -24.93 -15.30
N THR A 96 16.90 -25.91 -14.41
CA THR A 96 15.60 -26.29 -13.83
C THR A 96 15.48 -25.73 -12.42
N MET A 97 14.39 -25.01 -12.14
CA MET A 97 14.03 -24.52 -10.81
C MET A 97 12.90 -25.37 -10.22
N ASN A 98 12.91 -25.58 -8.91
CA ASN A 98 11.80 -26.22 -8.21
C ASN A 98 10.78 -25.17 -7.78
N MET A 99 9.51 -25.39 -8.12
CA MET A 99 8.39 -24.58 -7.69
C MET A 99 7.55 -25.35 -6.68
N TYR A 100 7.37 -24.79 -5.49
CA TYR A 100 6.36 -25.24 -4.53
C TYR A 100 5.20 -24.26 -4.54
N ILE A 101 3.99 -24.80 -4.71
CA ILE A 101 2.76 -24.05 -4.48
C ILE A 101 2.51 -24.08 -2.98
N SER A 102 2.60 -22.93 -2.32
CA SER A 102 2.13 -22.78 -0.95
C SER A 102 0.62 -23.01 -0.97
N SER A 103 0.12 -23.99 -0.22
CA SER A 103 -1.32 -24.16 -0.07
C SER A 103 -1.88 -22.92 0.63
N GLU A 104 -2.80 -22.21 -0.02
CA GLU A 104 -3.61 -21.16 0.61
C GLU A 104 -4.37 -21.76 1.81
N SER A 105 -3.80 -21.65 3.00
CA SER A 105 -4.50 -20.85 3.98
C SER A 105 -4.00 -19.43 3.78
N GLU A 106 -4.88 -18.54 3.37
CA GLU A 106 -4.73 -17.10 3.58
C GLU A 106 -4.21 -16.94 5.01
N GLU A 107 -3.05 -16.28 5.21
CA GLU A 107 -2.48 -16.11 6.54
C GLU A 107 -3.29 -15.02 7.26
N GLN A 108 -4.54 -15.34 7.57
CA GLN A 108 -5.47 -14.42 8.19
C GLN A 108 -5.27 -14.41 9.69
N ILE A 109 -5.29 -13.22 10.29
CA ILE A 109 -5.50 -13.03 11.72
C ILE A 109 -6.81 -12.27 11.92
N PHE A 110 -7.43 -12.50 13.07
CA PHE A 110 -8.67 -11.84 13.46
C PHE A 110 -8.35 -10.78 14.50
N ILE A 111 -8.84 -9.56 14.30
CA ILE A 111 -8.71 -8.46 15.25
C ILE A 111 -10.08 -8.19 15.85
N LYS A 112 -10.28 -8.53 17.13
CA LYS A 112 -11.54 -8.30 17.84
C LYS A 112 -11.50 -6.94 18.55
N THR A 113 -12.42 -6.05 18.20
CA THR A 113 -12.50 -4.72 18.82
C THR A 113 -13.25 -4.77 20.15
N SER A 114 -13.05 -3.75 20.99
CA SER A 114 -13.81 -3.56 22.24
C SER A 114 -15.33 -3.49 22.05
N LYS A 115 -15.81 -3.11 20.86
CA LYS A 115 -17.23 -3.07 20.48
C LYS A 115 -17.79 -4.45 20.06
N GLY A 116 -16.95 -5.49 20.02
CA GLY A 116 -17.33 -6.86 19.65
C GLY A 116 -17.17 -7.22 18.17
N ASN A 117 -16.96 -6.23 17.29
CA ASN A 117 -16.72 -6.44 15.86
C ASN A 117 -15.40 -7.20 15.65
N THR A 118 -15.32 -7.99 14.57
CA THR A 118 -14.11 -8.74 14.20
C THR A 118 -13.65 -8.34 12.80
N ILE A 119 -12.42 -7.85 12.71
CA ILE A 119 -11.76 -7.44 11.47
C ILE A 119 -10.87 -8.60 11.02
N THR A 120 -11.02 -9.07 9.79
CA THR A 120 -10.11 -10.07 9.21
C THR A 120 -9.00 -9.35 8.45
N LEU A 121 -7.74 -9.69 8.73
CA LEU A 121 -6.55 -9.14 8.06
C LEU A 121 -5.66 -10.24 7.52
N GLU A 122 -5.17 -10.07 6.29
CA GLU A 122 -4.03 -10.86 5.78
C GLU A 122 -2.74 -10.37 6.41
N ALA A 123 -2.04 -11.25 7.10
CA ALA A 123 -0.87 -10.95 7.91
C ALA A 123 0.17 -12.07 7.85
N LYS A 124 1.38 -11.75 7.40
CA LYS A 124 2.47 -12.73 7.29
C LYS A 124 3.18 -12.89 8.63
N SER A 125 3.65 -14.09 8.95
CA SER A 125 4.28 -14.36 10.25
C SER A 125 5.50 -13.47 10.57
N TRP A 126 6.19 -12.93 9.57
CA TRP A 126 7.34 -12.03 9.73
C TRP A 126 6.99 -10.53 9.76
N GLU A 127 5.73 -10.13 9.54
CA GLU A 127 5.32 -8.73 9.64
C GLU A 127 5.36 -8.25 11.10
N THR A 128 5.69 -6.97 11.29
CA THR A 128 5.76 -6.36 12.62
C THR A 128 4.40 -5.92 13.12
N ILE A 129 4.26 -5.76 14.44
CA ILE A 129 3.05 -5.20 15.06
C ILE A 129 2.74 -3.81 14.50
N HIS A 130 3.76 -3.01 14.20
CA HIS A 130 3.59 -1.75 13.48
C HIS A 130 2.88 -1.95 12.13
N THR A 131 3.36 -2.86 11.27
CA THR A 131 2.71 -3.19 9.99
C THR A 131 1.26 -3.64 10.15
N ILE A 132 0.96 -4.41 11.20
CA ILE A 132 -0.44 -4.85 11.47
C ILE A 132 -1.32 -3.66 11.88
N LYS A 133 -0.81 -2.74 12.71
CA LYS A 133 -1.54 -1.51 13.04
C LYS A 133 -1.80 -0.64 11.80
N THR A 134 -0.85 -0.58 10.85
CA THR A 134 -1.04 0.14 9.58
C THR A 134 -2.19 -0.45 8.78
N LYS A 135 -2.25 -1.78 8.64
CA LYS A 135 -3.37 -2.47 7.96
C LYS A 135 -4.73 -2.24 8.63
N ILE A 136 -4.77 -2.10 9.96
CA ILE A 136 -5.99 -1.70 10.69
C ILE A 136 -6.36 -0.25 10.36
N SER A 137 -5.37 0.65 10.32
CA SER A 137 -5.58 2.07 10.01
C SER A 137 -6.12 2.28 8.60
N GLU A 138 -5.59 1.55 7.62
CA GLU A 138 -6.04 1.57 6.23
C GLU A 138 -7.47 1.05 6.07
N LYS A 139 -7.85 0.04 6.87
CA LYS A 139 -9.12 -0.68 6.72
C LYS A 139 -10.29 -0.07 7.50
N GLU A 140 -10.04 0.40 8.72
CA GLU A 140 -11.07 0.91 9.64
C GLU A 140 -10.98 2.44 9.83
N GLY A 141 -9.98 3.11 9.24
CA GLY A 141 -9.73 4.53 9.45
C GLY A 141 -9.19 4.88 10.85
N VAL A 142 -8.76 3.88 11.62
CA VAL A 142 -8.36 4.06 13.03
C VAL A 142 -6.87 4.42 13.15
N PRO A 143 -6.50 5.56 13.74
CA PRO A 143 -5.11 6.05 13.76
C PRO A 143 -4.16 5.10 14.50
N LEU A 144 -2.97 4.86 13.94
CA LEU A 144 -1.90 4.04 14.55
C LEU A 144 -1.69 4.31 16.04
N GLY A 145 -1.73 5.58 16.43
CA GLY A 145 -1.48 6.02 17.81
C GLY A 145 -2.58 5.67 18.80
N GLN A 146 -3.82 5.54 18.34
CA GLN A 146 -4.95 5.11 19.17
C GLN A 146 -4.95 3.58 19.35
N GLN A 147 -4.22 2.80 18.54
CA GLN A 147 -4.28 1.35 18.54
C GLN A 147 -3.33 0.68 19.55
N ALA A 148 -3.89 -0.05 20.50
CA ALA A 148 -3.17 -1.09 21.25
C ALA A 148 -3.67 -2.48 20.87
N LEU A 149 -2.73 -3.34 20.47
CA LEU A 149 -2.98 -4.73 20.17
C LEU A 149 -2.53 -5.62 21.33
N PHE A 150 -3.35 -6.60 21.65
CA PHE A 150 -3.09 -7.58 22.70
C PHE A 150 -3.25 -9.01 22.16
N TYR A 151 -2.40 -9.93 22.63
CA TYR A 151 -2.53 -11.36 22.37
C TYR A 151 -2.20 -12.16 23.63
N ALA A 152 -3.01 -13.18 23.95
CA ALA A 152 -2.86 -14.01 25.14
C ALA A 152 -2.66 -13.21 26.45
N GLY A 153 -3.36 -12.08 26.59
CA GLY A 153 -3.27 -11.19 27.76
C GLY A 153 -2.03 -10.28 27.81
N ARG A 154 -1.17 -10.30 26.78
CA ARG A 154 0.04 -9.45 26.69
C ARG A 154 -0.18 -8.32 25.69
N SER A 155 0.30 -7.12 26.04
CA SER A 155 0.42 -6.00 25.10
C SER A 155 1.49 -6.31 24.04
N LEU A 156 1.29 -5.83 22.82
CA LEU A 156 2.18 -6.09 21.69
C LEU A 156 2.93 -4.80 21.29
N GLU A 157 4.25 -4.88 21.32
CA GLU A 157 5.17 -3.80 20.97
C GLU A 157 5.47 -3.77 19.46
N ASP A 158 5.50 -2.55 18.90
CA ASP A 158 5.60 -2.24 17.47
C ASP A 158 6.80 -2.87 16.76
N ILE A 159 7.93 -3.01 17.46
CA ILE A 159 9.22 -3.49 16.92
C ILE A 159 9.28 -4.99 16.63
N HIS A 160 8.37 -5.78 17.23
CA HIS A 160 8.42 -7.23 17.18
C HIS A 160 7.47 -7.79 16.11
N SER A 161 7.77 -9.00 15.60
CA SER A 161 6.98 -9.68 14.57
C SER A 161 5.88 -10.57 15.15
N LEU A 162 4.89 -10.93 14.33
CA LEU A 162 3.86 -11.89 14.72
C LEU A 162 4.46 -13.23 15.20
N ASN A 163 5.48 -13.74 14.51
CA ASN A 163 6.18 -14.97 14.89
C ASN A 163 6.92 -14.84 16.23
N PHE A 164 7.45 -13.67 16.59
CA PHE A 164 8.08 -13.43 17.89
C PHE A 164 7.09 -13.67 19.05
N TYR A 165 5.83 -13.26 18.89
CA TYR A 165 4.76 -13.52 19.85
C TYR A 165 4.09 -14.89 19.69
N GLY A 166 4.56 -15.74 18.77
CA GLY A 166 3.94 -17.03 18.46
C GLY A 166 2.55 -16.91 17.83
N ILE A 167 2.21 -15.75 17.26
CA ILE A 167 0.95 -15.51 16.55
C ILE A 167 1.01 -16.23 15.21
N LYS A 168 -0.04 -16.99 14.92
CA LYS A 168 -0.19 -17.84 13.73
C LYS A 168 -1.46 -17.48 12.96
N LYS A 169 -1.64 -18.07 11.78
CA LYS A 169 -2.94 -18.04 11.08
C LYS A 169 -4.10 -18.42 12.01
N HIS A 170 -5.21 -17.74 11.83
CA HIS A 170 -6.45 -17.80 12.62
C HIS A 170 -6.31 -17.41 14.10
N SER A 171 -5.17 -16.85 14.52
CA SER A 171 -5.05 -16.24 15.86
C SER A 171 -5.97 -15.02 15.96
N THR A 172 -6.58 -14.84 17.13
CA THR A 172 -7.36 -13.64 17.46
C THR A 172 -6.55 -12.72 18.35
N LEU A 173 -6.33 -11.49 17.90
CA LEU A 173 -5.78 -10.38 18.68
C LEU A 173 -6.95 -9.51 19.16
N HIS A 174 -6.75 -8.78 20.26
CA HIS A 174 -7.70 -7.80 20.75
C HIS A 174 -7.20 -6.39 20.46
N LEU A 175 -8.06 -5.55 19.87
CA LEU A 175 -7.81 -4.13 19.63
C LEU A 175 -8.53 -3.30 20.70
N VAL A 176 -7.75 -2.61 21.51
CA VAL A 176 -8.20 -1.55 22.41
C VAL A 176 -7.85 -0.22 21.76
N LEU A 177 -8.79 0.72 21.79
CA LEU A 177 -8.58 2.09 21.32
C LEU A 177 -8.39 3.01 22.51
N TYR A 178 -7.33 3.81 22.48
CA TYR A 178 -7.11 4.92 23.41
C TYR A 178 -7.60 6.22 22.78
N ASN A 179 -8.29 7.06 23.57
CA ASN A 179 -8.70 8.41 23.15
C ASN A 179 -7.54 9.43 23.20
N ASP A 180 -6.29 8.98 23.04
CA ASP A 180 -5.07 9.83 23.07
C ASP A 180 -4.60 10.24 21.65
N GLY A 181 -5.40 9.92 20.63
CA GLY A 181 -5.23 10.47 19.29
C GLY A 181 -6.00 11.78 19.18
N LEU A 182 -5.25 12.88 19.18
CA LEU A 182 -5.72 14.23 18.91
C LEU A 182 -6.15 14.33 17.44
N GLN A 183 -7.37 14.77 17.17
CA GLN A 183 -7.79 15.11 15.80
C GLN A 183 -7.54 16.60 15.51
N ILE A 184 -6.73 16.86 14.49
CA ILE A 184 -6.45 18.20 13.97
C ILE A 184 -7.03 18.37 12.57
N SER A 185 -7.30 19.61 12.19
CA SER A 185 -7.70 19.99 10.85
C SER A 185 -6.57 20.75 10.15
N VAL A 186 -6.38 20.51 8.86
CA VAL A 186 -5.40 21.24 8.04
C VAL A 186 -6.15 21.85 6.86
N ALA A 187 -6.26 23.18 6.85
CA ALA A 187 -6.71 23.92 5.69
C ALA A 187 -5.60 23.95 4.65
N THR A 188 -5.86 23.31 3.52
CA THR A 188 -5.03 23.39 2.32
C THR A 188 -5.17 24.77 1.66
N PRO A 189 -4.22 25.20 0.82
CA PRO A 189 -4.33 26.49 0.13
C PRO A 189 -5.45 26.53 -0.92
N HIS A 190 -6.04 25.37 -1.26
CA HIS A 190 -7.18 25.24 -2.16
C HIS A 190 -8.53 25.40 -1.46
N GLY A 191 -8.55 25.67 -0.15
CA GLY A 191 -9.76 25.84 0.67
C GLY A 191 -10.35 24.55 1.23
N GLU A 192 -9.86 23.38 0.78
CA GLU A 192 -10.23 22.09 1.35
C GLU A 192 -9.60 21.90 2.73
N THR A 193 -10.36 21.38 3.69
CA THR A 193 -9.86 21.01 5.02
C THR A 193 -9.73 19.50 5.12
N ILE A 194 -8.52 19.00 5.36
CA ILE A 194 -8.29 17.58 5.66
C ILE A 194 -8.23 17.37 7.17
N THR A 195 -8.80 16.27 7.66
CA THR A 195 -8.60 15.83 9.04
C THR A 195 -7.40 14.88 9.13
N LEU A 196 -6.56 15.13 10.13
CA LEU A 196 -5.44 14.26 10.51
C LEU A 196 -5.61 13.85 11.96
N ASP A 197 -5.34 12.58 12.21
CA ASP A 197 -5.31 12.05 13.56
C ASP A 197 -3.86 11.84 13.96
N VAL A 198 -3.46 12.50 15.04
CA VAL A 198 -2.06 12.69 15.44
C VAL A 198 -1.89 12.35 16.91
N LYS A 199 -0.66 12.05 17.33
CA LYS A 199 -0.32 12.05 18.76
C LYS A 199 0.17 13.44 19.17
N THR A 200 -0.06 13.82 20.41
CA THR A 200 0.64 14.96 21.04
C THR A 200 2.17 14.78 20.96
N SER A 201 2.67 13.55 20.99
CA SER A 201 4.10 13.22 20.84
C SER A 201 4.64 13.25 19.41
N TYR A 202 3.83 13.50 18.38
CA TYR A 202 4.34 13.60 16.99
C TYR A 202 5.06 14.92 16.79
N THR A 203 6.12 14.90 16.00
CA THR A 203 6.80 16.11 15.54
C THR A 203 6.01 16.78 14.42
N VAL A 204 6.26 18.07 14.20
CA VAL A 204 5.74 18.80 13.04
C VAL A 204 6.20 18.15 11.72
N TYR A 205 7.40 17.56 11.69
CA TYR A 205 7.87 16.75 10.56
C TYR A 205 6.95 15.54 10.29
N ASP A 206 6.58 14.78 11.33
CA ASP A 206 5.64 13.64 11.20
C ASP A 206 4.28 14.10 10.65
N VAL A 207 3.76 15.24 11.12
CA VAL A 207 2.51 15.81 10.60
C VAL A 207 2.63 16.18 9.12
N LYS A 208 3.77 16.72 8.67
CA LYS A 208 4.00 16.99 7.24
C LYS A 208 4.04 15.70 6.41
N MET A 209 4.63 14.62 6.91
CA MET A 209 4.57 13.31 6.23
C MET A 209 3.12 12.81 6.09
N LEU A 210 2.28 12.99 7.12
CA LEU A 210 0.86 12.63 7.06
C LEU A 210 0.08 13.47 6.03
N ILE A 211 0.35 14.77 5.95
CA ILE A 211 -0.23 15.65 4.91
C ILE A 211 0.20 15.18 3.51
N GLU A 212 1.49 14.87 3.33
CA GLU A 212 2.02 14.37 2.04
C GLU A 212 1.31 13.08 1.63
N SER A 213 1.17 12.13 2.55
CA SER A 213 0.51 10.85 2.25
C SER A 213 -0.97 10.98 1.85
N LYS A 214 -1.69 12.00 2.36
CA LYS A 214 -3.09 12.26 2.02
C LYS A 214 -3.30 13.15 0.80
N THR A 215 -2.32 14.00 0.45
CA THR A 215 -2.53 15.08 -0.54
C THR A 215 -1.52 15.09 -1.70
N GLY A 216 -0.43 14.32 -1.59
CA GLY A 216 0.70 14.36 -2.53
C GLY A 216 1.62 15.58 -2.40
N LEU A 217 1.30 16.57 -1.54
CA LEU A 217 2.17 17.73 -1.34
C LEU A 217 3.45 17.34 -0.59
N GLN A 218 4.59 17.41 -1.28
CA GLN A 218 5.92 17.17 -0.71
C GLN A 218 6.18 18.01 0.56
N GLN A 219 6.72 17.40 1.62
CA GLN A 219 7.04 18.05 2.90
C GLN A 219 7.78 19.39 2.76
N SER A 220 8.71 19.52 1.81
CA SER A 220 9.50 20.74 1.56
C SER A 220 8.66 21.92 1.07
N LEU A 221 7.49 21.66 0.49
CA LEU A 221 6.53 22.68 0.05
C LEU A 221 5.50 23.01 1.12
N GLN A 222 5.53 22.33 2.27
CA GLN A 222 4.59 22.53 3.37
C GLN A 222 5.18 23.45 4.44
N ARG A 223 4.55 24.61 4.63
CA ARG A 223 4.70 25.44 5.82
C ARG A 223 3.43 25.31 6.66
N LEU A 224 3.56 24.83 7.88
CA LEU A 224 2.45 24.74 8.84
C LEU A 224 2.49 25.93 9.80
N THR A 225 1.34 26.56 10.03
CA THR A 225 1.19 27.66 10.98
C THR A 225 0.07 27.38 11.98
N TYR A 226 0.27 27.83 13.23
CA TYR A 226 -0.70 27.80 14.33
C TYR A 226 -0.57 29.08 15.14
N ASN A 227 -1.69 29.74 15.46
CA ASN A 227 -1.73 31.06 16.13
C ASN A 227 -0.73 32.07 15.52
N ASP A 228 -0.75 32.15 14.18
CA ASP A 228 0.13 32.96 13.31
C ASP A 228 1.65 32.71 13.44
N ARG A 229 2.06 31.69 14.20
CA ARG A 229 3.45 31.22 14.28
C ARG A 229 3.70 30.12 13.26
N THR A 230 4.83 30.18 12.55
CA THR A 230 5.31 29.04 11.76
C THR A 230 5.93 28.01 12.70
N LEU A 231 5.48 26.76 12.64
CA LEU A 231 6.02 25.69 13.47
C LEU A 231 7.31 25.12 12.87
N GLN A 232 8.24 24.70 13.73
CA GLN A 232 9.51 24.10 13.32
C GLN A 232 9.39 22.58 13.28
N ASP A 233 9.99 21.94 12.28
CA ASP A 233 9.86 20.51 12.00
C ASP A 233 10.26 19.60 13.18
N SER A 234 11.15 20.07 14.07
CA SER A 234 11.65 19.30 15.23
C SER A 234 10.82 19.38 16.51
N VAL A 235 9.87 20.33 16.65
CA VAL A 235 9.03 20.39 17.86
C VAL A 235 7.83 19.46 17.76
N THR A 236 7.40 18.95 18.91
CA THR A 236 6.22 18.09 19.05
C THR A 236 4.93 18.90 19.16
N LEU A 237 3.79 18.26 18.90
CA LEU A 237 2.48 18.92 19.04
C LEU A 237 2.15 19.26 20.49
N ALA A 238 2.67 18.48 21.45
CA ALA A 238 2.62 18.75 22.88
C ALA A 238 3.33 20.07 23.24
N GLU A 239 4.56 20.26 22.76
CA GLU A 239 5.35 21.49 22.98
C GLU A 239 4.76 22.71 22.28
N CYS A 240 3.91 22.50 21.28
CA CYS A 240 3.20 23.56 20.57
C CYS A 240 1.85 23.94 21.20
N GLU A 241 1.44 23.29 22.30
CA GLU A 241 0.13 23.51 22.97
C GLU A 241 -1.06 23.42 21.99
N ILE A 242 -1.01 22.43 21.10
CA ILE A 242 -2.05 22.19 20.09
C ILE A 242 -3.13 21.31 20.71
N HIS A 243 -4.35 21.86 20.82
CA HIS A 243 -5.55 21.15 21.25
C HIS A 243 -6.45 20.79 20.07
N GLU A 244 -7.60 20.17 20.32
CA GLU A 244 -8.54 19.75 19.27
C GLU A 244 -9.05 20.95 18.45
N HIS A 245 -9.50 20.70 17.22
CA HIS A 245 -10.10 21.69 16.31
C HIS A 245 -9.16 22.79 15.78
N VAL A 246 -7.84 22.63 15.93
CA VAL A 246 -6.86 23.53 15.30
C VAL A 246 -6.88 23.38 13.78
N VAL A 247 -6.82 24.52 13.07
CA VAL A 247 -6.75 24.61 11.60
C VAL A 247 -5.36 25.10 11.20
N PHE A 248 -4.49 24.19 10.75
CA PHE A 248 -3.21 24.57 10.15
C PHE A 248 -3.42 25.12 8.76
N LYS A 249 -2.80 26.25 8.41
CA LYS A 249 -2.71 26.69 7.01
C LYS A 249 -1.46 26.10 6.38
N ALA A 250 -1.61 25.16 5.46
CA ALA A 250 -0.51 24.72 4.61
C ALA A 250 -0.27 25.78 3.51
N ILE A 251 0.82 26.53 3.59
CA ILE A 251 1.14 27.53 2.55
C ILE A 251 1.97 26.88 1.45
N HIS A 252 1.40 26.77 0.25
CA HIS A 252 2.10 26.33 -0.95
C HIS A 252 3.09 27.41 -1.41
N LEU A 253 4.39 27.10 -1.38
CA LEU A 253 5.46 28.04 -1.71
C LEU A 253 5.46 28.54 -3.16
N LEU A 254 4.71 27.92 -4.08
CA LEU A 254 4.58 28.37 -5.47
C LEU A 254 3.46 29.40 -5.71
N ILE A 255 2.83 29.97 -4.67
CA ILE A 255 1.85 31.07 -4.82
C ILE A 255 2.55 32.44 -5.05
N LEU A 256 3.89 32.47 -5.05
CA LEU A 256 4.67 33.55 -5.66
C LEU A 256 5.26 33.06 -6.99
N PHE A 257 4.93 33.79 -8.07
CA PHE A 257 5.46 33.65 -9.43
C PHE A 257 4.91 32.51 -10.32
N GLN A 258 3.62 32.61 -10.71
CA GLN A 258 3.28 32.38 -12.12
C GLN A 258 3.66 33.63 -12.93
N ILE A 259 4.87 33.65 -13.48
CA ILE A 259 5.25 34.64 -14.49
C ILE A 259 4.72 34.16 -15.84
N PHE A 260 3.63 34.78 -16.32
CA PHE A 260 3.22 34.63 -17.71
C PHE A 260 4.14 35.47 -18.60
N ILE A 261 5.16 34.85 -19.19
CA ILE A 261 5.94 35.47 -20.27
C ILE A 261 5.10 35.38 -21.56
N MET A 262 4.32 36.42 -21.83
CA MET A 262 3.64 36.59 -23.12
C MET A 262 4.63 37.15 -24.15
N LEU A 263 5.35 36.27 -24.85
CA LEU A 263 6.08 36.68 -26.05
C LEU A 263 5.07 37.01 -27.16
N ARG A 264 4.80 38.31 -27.38
CA ARG A 264 4.19 38.76 -28.63
C ARG A 264 5.28 38.85 -29.69
N HIS A 265 5.00 38.27 -30.85
CA HIS A 265 5.75 38.61 -32.05
C HIS A 265 5.40 40.05 -32.46
N SER A 266 6.41 40.87 -32.73
CA SER A 266 6.19 42.18 -33.34
C SER A 266 5.90 41.97 -34.82
N ASP A 267 4.66 42.19 -35.25
CA ASP A 267 4.32 42.30 -36.68
C ASP A 267 4.66 43.71 -37.17
N GLN A 268 5.96 43.99 -37.30
CA GLN A 268 6.48 45.12 -38.08
C GLN A 268 7.47 44.61 -39.12
N CYS A 269 7.37 45.19 -40.33
CA CYS A 269 8.05 44.69 -41.51
C CYS A 269 9.58 44.72 -41.36
N LEU A 270 10.21 43.60 -41.71
CA LEU A 270 11.66 43.54 -41.92
C LEU A 270 12.06 44.40 -43.11
N ASP A 271 12.54 45.62 -42.85
CA ASP A 271 13.56 46.20 -43.73
C ASP A 271 14.91 45.55 -43.42
N LYS A 272 15.77 45.45 -44.44
CA LYS A 272 17.00 44.66 -44.35
C LYS A 272 18.11 45.42 -43.61
N ASP A 273 19.02 44.64 -43.04
CA ASP A 273 20.32 45.05 -42.50
C ASP A 273 20.36 45.66 -41.09
N ASP A 274 19.86 44.95 -40.08
CA ASP A 274 20.59 44.81 -38.79
C ASP A 274 20.32 43.47 -38.09
N HIS A 275 21.32 42.95 -37.36
CA HIS A 275 21.25 41.76 -36.53
C HIS A 275 21.55 42.11 -35.06
N THR A 276 20.58 42.69 -34.35
CA THR A 276 20.64 42.79 -32.88
C THR A 276 19.33 42.30 -32.23
N LEU A 277 19.46 41.58 -31.12
CA LEU A 277 18.44 40.68 -30.58
C LEU A 277 17.48 41.37 -29.57
N ASN A 278 17.02 42.59 -29.88
CA ASN A 278 16.47 43.52 -28.87
C ASN A 278 14.95 43.82 -28.93
N ASP A 279 14.19 43.33 -29.91
CA ASP A 279 12.79 43.75 -30.13
C ASP A 279 11.72 43.04 -29.27
N TYR A 280 12.10 42.51 -28.10
CA TYR A 280 11.14 41.97 -27.11
C TYR A 280 10.94 42.95 -25.95
N SER A 281 9.82 43.67 -25.97
CA SER A 281 9.37 44.47 -24.83
C SER A 281 8.71 43.59 -23.75
N ILE A 282 9.24 43.64 -22.53
CA ILE A 282 8.73 42.90 -21.38
C ILE A 282 7.77 43.80 -20.58
N GLU A 283 6.46 43.60 -20.73
CA GLU A 283 5.46 44.19 -19.82
C GLU A 283 5.21 43.30 -18.61
N ILE A 284 5.49 43.81 -17.41
CA ILE A 284 5.19 43.13 -16.14
C ILE A 284 3.80 43.59 -15.65
N GLY A 285 2.75 42.85 -16.02
CA GLY A 285 1.38 43.14 -15.61
C GLY A 285 0.89 42.24 -14.47
N SER A 286 0.53 42.83 -13.32
CA SER A 286 -0.17 42.13 -12.23
C SER A 286 -1.69 42.35 -12.30
N ARG A 287 -2.47 41.27 -12.47
CA ARG A 287 -3.95 41.31 -12.37
C ARG A 287 -4.43 40.56 -11.14
N LEU A 288 -4.91 41.30 -10.15
CA LEU A 288 -5.73 40.77 -9.06
C LEU A 288 -7.12 40.42 -9.58
N PHE A 289 -7.43 39.13 -9.66
CA PHE A 289 -8.82 38.66 -9.82
C PHE A 289 -9.53 38.68 -8.46
N LEU A 290 -10.14 39.82 -8.12
CA LEU A 290 -11.18 39.86 -7.09
C LEU A 290 -12.47 39.27 -7.67
N GLY A 291 -12.77 38.02 -7.31
CA GLY A 291 -14.02 37.37 -7.67
C GLY A 291 -15.22 38.13 -7.07
N LYS A 292 -16.09 38.66 -7.93
CA LYS A 292 -17.38 39.22 -7.48
C LYS A 292 -18.34 38.09 -7.16
N GLN A 293 -18.88 38.07 -5.94
CA GLN A 293 -20.10 37.32 -5.64
C GLN A 293 -21.27 37.81 -6.50
N LYS A 294 -22.15 36.89 -6.86
CA LYS A 294 -23.54 37.16 -7.22
C LYS A 294 -24.40 35.95 -6.87
#